data_AF-A0AA35IC24-F1
#
_entry.id   AF-A0AA35IC24-F1
#
_cell.length_a   1.000
_cell.length_b   1.000
_cell.length_c   1.000
_cell.angle_alpha   90.00
_cell.angle_beta   90.00
_cell.angle_gamma   90.00
#
_symmetry.space_group_name_H-M   'P 1'
#
loop_
_entity.id
_entity.type
_entity.pdbx_description
1 polymer ?
#
loop_
_entity_poly.entity_id
_entity_poly.type
_entity_poly.pdbx_seq_one_letter_code
_entity_poly.pdbx_strand_id
1 'polypeptide(L)'
;MLPRLFTVTALPLMLLAGCTSPQQKLAQWAQASGATTTVINTVEFPIQAVIPTNLKPSSRLTFYIEGDGHAWATSSQPSLDPTPRSFAVAKLAMGRYPGIYLARPCQFIMSPACNSAAWTDARFSPPVVEAMNAVVEQLVQRYSATSVELIGYSGGQRSHC
;
A
#
# COMPACT_ATOMS: atom_id res chain seq x y z
N MET A 1 -3.62 32.22 -59.53
CA MET A 1 -4.41 32.01 -58.30
C MET A 1 -4.52 30.51 -58.09
N LEU A 2 -3.76 29.93 -57.14
CA LEU A 2 -3.77 28.50 -56.85
C LEU A 2 -4.48 28.29 -55.50
N PRO A 3 -5.47 27.40 -55.37
CA PRO A 3 -6.18 27.22 -54.11
C PRO A 3 -5.32 26.43 -53.13
N ARG A 4 -5.16 26.95 -51.91
CA ARG A 4 -4.52 26.21 -50.81
C ARG A 4 -5.52 25.16 -50.30
N LEU A 5 -5.23 23.88 -50.57
CA LEU A 5 -5.93 22.77 -49.90
C LEU A 5 -5.56 22.79 -48.41
N PHE A 6 -6.56 22.94 -47.55
CA PHE A 6 -6.43 22.68 -46.12
C PHE A 6 -6.56 21.18 -45.87
N THR A 7 -5.44 20.50 -45.69
CA THR A 7 -5.40 19.11 -45.20
C THR A 7 -5.69 19.11 -43.70
N VAL A 8 -6.90 18.69 -43.31
CA VAL A 8 -7.23 18.42 -41.90
C VAL A 8 -6.58 17.08 -41.53
N THR A 9 -5.42 17.14 -40.89
CA THR A 9 -4.76 15.98 -40.31
C THR A 9 -5.47 15.57 -39.02
N ALA A 10 -6.36 14.57 -39.13
CA ALA A 10 -6.94 13.91 -37.96
C ALA A 10 -5.82 13.18 -37.19
N LEU A 11 -5.43 13.72 -36.04
CA LEU A 11 -4.42 13.13 -35.17
C LEU A 11 -5.03 11.91 -34.45
N PRO A 12 -4.53 10.69 -34.66
CA PRO A 12 -5.10 9.50 -34.05
C PRO A 12 -4.81 9.51 -32.55
N LEU A 13 -5.87 9.52 -31.74
CA LEU A 13 -5.79 9.39 -30.28
C LEU A 13 -5.44 7.93 -29.93
N MET A 14 -4.14 7.63 -29.83
CA MET A 14 -3.67 6.32 -29.39
C MET A 14 -3.98 6.13 -27.90
N LEU A 15 -4.98 5.30 -27.61
CA LEU A 15 -5.26 4.82 -26.25
C LEU A 15 -4.23 3.75 -25.89
N LEU A 16 -3.17 4.15 -25.19
CA LEU A 16 -2.22 3.21 -24.59
C LEU A 16 -2.90 2.49 -23.42
N ALA A 17 -3.34 1.25 -23.65
CA ALA A 17 -3.75 0.35 -22.59
C ALA A 17 -2.49 -0.17 -21.85
N GLY A 18 -1.99 0.61 -20.90
CA GLY A 18 -0.87 0.19 -20.04
C GLY A 18 -1.35 -0.75 -18.93
N CYS A 19 -0.54 -1.79 -18.63
CA CYS A 19 -0.70 -2.57 -17.41
C CYS A 19 -0.48 -1.67 -16.19
N THR A 20 -1.48 -1.57 -15.31
CA THR A 20 -1.35 -0.82 -14.06
C THR A 20 -0.86 -1.74 -12.93
N SER A 21 0.19 -1.31 -12.24
CA SER A 21 0.76 -2.05 -11.10
C SER A 21 -0.19 -2.02 -9.89
N PRO A 22 -0.09 -2.99 -8.96
CA PRO A 22 -0.87 -2.96 -7.71
C PRO A 22 -0.70 -1.65 -6.93
N GLN A 23 0.51 -1.10 -6.90
CA GLN A 23 0.80 0.18 -6.26
C GLN A 23 0.06 1.35 -6.93
N GLN A 24 0.03 1.39 -8.27
CA GLN A 24 -0.72 2.43 -9.00
C GLN A 24 -2.22 2.32 -8.77
N LYS A 25 -2.76 1.10 -8.73
CA LYS A 25 -4.18 0.87 -8.39
C LYS A 25 -4.49 1.37 -6.97
N LEU A 26 -3.60 1.11 -6.01
CA LEU A 26 -3.74 1.62 -4.64
C LEU A 26 -3.71 3.16 -4.61
N ALA A 27 -2.78 3.79 -5.34
CA ALA A 27 -2.67 5.25 -5.42
C ALA A 27 -3.91 5.90 -6.03
N GLN A 28 -4.40 5.37 -7.15
CA GLN A 28 -5.63 5.85 -7.79
C GLN A 28 -6.85 5.73 -6.86
N TRP A 29 -6.99 4.58 -6.19
CA TRP A 29 -8.07 4.37 -5.23
C TRP A 29 -7.95 5.31 -4.01
N ALA A 30 -6.75 5.48 -3.46
CA ALA A 30 -6.50 6.36 -2.32
C ALA A 30 -6.88 7.81 -2.66
N GLN A 31 -6.42 8.31 -3.82
CA GLN A 31 -6.74 9.66 -4.28
C GLN A 31 -8.25 9.86 -4.43
N ALA A 32 -8.95 8.91 -5.04
CA ALA A 32 -10.41 8.96 -5.17
C ALA A 32 -11.14 8.88 -3.82
N SER A 33 -10.48 8.34 -2.78
CA SER A 33 -11.01 8.21 -1.42
C SER A 33 -10.59 9.35 -0.48
N GLY A 34 -10.01 10.44 -1.01
CA GLY A 34 -9.57 11.57 -0.18
C GLY A 34 -8.30 11.30 0.63
N ALA A 35 -7.46 10.39 0.16
CA ALA A 35 -6.21 10.00 0.79
C ALA A 35 -5.03 10.05 -0.19
N THR A 36 -3.82 9.93 0.32
CA THR A 36 -2.60 9.84 -0.50
C THR A 36 -1.79 8.61 -0.11
N THR A 37 -1.13 8.02 -1.09
CA THR A 37 -0.14 6.96 -0.87
C THR A 37 1.23 7.57 -0.64
N THR A 38 1.98 7.05 0.32
CA THR A 38 3.40 7.41 0.53
C THR A 38 4.21 6.16 0.83
N VAL A 39 5.48 6.16 0.44
CA VAL A 39 6.45 5.12 0.81
C VAL A 39 7.31 5.68 1.92
N ILE A 40 7.31 5.00 3.07
CA ILE A 40 8.08 5.40 4.23
C ILE A 40 9.29 4.50 4.30
N ASN A 41 10.47 5.10 4.13
CA ASN A 41 11.73 4.36 4.10
C ASN A 41 12.13 3.94 5.52
N THR A 42 12.65 2.72 5.62
CA THR A 42 13.31 2.17 6.81
C THR A 42 14.66 1.60 6.39
N VAL A 43 15.37 0.91 7.28
CA VAL A 43 16.68 0.34 6.99
C VAL A 43 16.59 -0.72 5.87
N GLU A 44 15.69 -1.70 5.99
CA GLU A 44 15.63 -2.84 5.05
C GLU A 44 14.33 -2.90 4.23
N PHE A 45 13.22 -2.44 4.81
CA PHE A 45 11.89 -2.60 4.24
C PHE A 45 11.18 -1.25 4.10
N PRO A 46 11.14 -0.64 2.90
CA PRO A 46 10.26 0.48 2.65
C PRO A 46 8.80 0.03 2.78
N ILE A 47 7.98 0.81 3.48
CA ILE A 47 6.59 0.47 3.76
C ILE A 47 5.65 1.40 2.99
N GLN A 48 4.74 0.79 2.22
CA GLN A 48 3.64 1.52 1.60
C GLN A 48 2.59 1.89 2.66
N ALA A 49 2.29 3.18 2.77
CA ALA A 49 1.22 3.70 3.62
C ALA A 49 0.14 4.41 2.79
N VAL A 50 -1.10 4.43 3.30
CA VAL A 50 -2.18 5.31 2.80
C VAL A 50 -2.61 6.20 3.96
N ILE A 51 -2.57 7.51 3.73
CA ILE A 51 -2.80 8.54 4.75
C ILE A 51 -3.95 9.45 4.29
N PRO A 52 -4.98 9.71 5.13
CA PRO A 52 -6.02 10.67 4.81
C PRO A 52 -5.43 12.06 4.52
N THR A 53 -5.84 12.71 3.43
CA THR A 53 -5.26 13.99 3.00
C THR A 53 -5.48 15.10 4.02
N ASN A 54 -6.57 15.03 4.79
CA ASN A 54 -6.93 15.96 5.84
C ASN A 54 -6.51 15.49 7.25
N LEU A 55 -5.64 14.49 7.36
CA LEU A 55 -5.12 14.05 8.65
C LEU A 55 -4.36 15.20 9.32
N LYS A 56 -4.83 15.63 10.49
CA LYS A 56 -4.22 16.69 11.30
C LYS A 56 -3.38 16.07 12.42
N PRO A 57 -2.39 16.82 12.95
CA PRO A 57 -1.78 16.47 14.23
C PRO A 57 -2.84 16.21 15.30
N SER A 58 -2.66 15.14 16.07
CA SER A 58 -3.65 14.61 17.03
C SER A 58 -2.93 13.91 18.16
N SER A 59 -3.49 13.94 19.38
CA SER A 59 -2.95 13.21 20.53
C SER A 59 -2.98 11.68 20.35
N ARG A 60 -3.85 11.18 19.47
CA ARG A 60 -3.97 9.76 19.12
C ARG A 60 -3.93 9.57 17.61
N LEU A 61 -3.09 8.63 17.15
CA LEU A 61 -3.13 8.08 15.80
C LEU A 61 -3.62 6.63 15.82
N THR A 62 -4.49 6.29 14.89
CA THR A 62 -4.93 4.92 14.66
C THR A 62 -4.24 4.38 13.41
N PHE A 63 -3.59 3.24 13.54
CA PHE A 63 -2.92 2.53 12.46
C PHE A 63 -3.67 1.24 12.14
N TYR A 64 -3.98 1.05 10.86
CA TYR A 64 -4.55 -0.17 10.31
C TYR A 64 -3.44 -0.94 9.62
N ILE A 65 -3.02 -2.06 10.20
CA ILE A 65 -1.92 -2.87 9.70
C ILE A 65 -2.50 -4.01 8.85
N GLU A 66 -2.07 -4.07 7.60
CA GLU A 66 -2.46 -5.13 6.67
C GLU A 66 -2.08 -6.51 7.18
N GLY A 67 -2.85 -7.52 6.78
CA GLY A 67 -2.55 -8.92 7.09
C GLY A 67 -1.47 -9.51 6.18
N ASP A 68 -1.46 -10.84 6.06
CA ASP A 68 -0.53 -11.57 5.20
C ASP A 68 -0.67 -11.25 3.69
N GLY A 69 -1.77 -10.59 3.30
CA GLY A 69 -2.05 -10.31 1.89
C GLY A 69 -2.13 -11.61 1.09
N HIS A 70 -1.37 -11.67 -0.01
CA HIS A 70 -1.24 -12.87 -0.84
C HIS A 70 0.06 -13.62 -0.56
N ALA A 71 0.40 -13.87 0.71
CA ALA A 71 1.65 -14.55 1.10
C ALA A 71 1.84 -15.96 0.47
N TRP A 72 0.74 -16.66 0.18
CA TRP A 72 0.72 -18.02 -0.34
C TRP A 72 -0.06 -18.10 -1.66
N ALA A 73 0.54 -18.66 -2.70
CA ALA A 73 -0.11 -18.94 -3.98
C ALA A 73 -0.95 -20.23 -3.90
N THR A 74 -0.49 -21.22 -3.13
CA THR A 74 -1.22 -22.45 -2.76
C THR A 74 -1.00 -22.75 -1.28
N SER A 75 -1.62 -23.81 -0.74
CA SER A 75 -1.43 -24.20 0.67
C SER A 75 0.01 -24.51 1.07
N SER A 76 0.90 -24.78 0.11
CA SER A 76 2.30 -25.14 0.34
C SER A 76 3.30 -24.32 -0.48
N GLN A 77 2.83 -23.45 -1.39
CA GLN A 77 3.69 -22.64 -2.25
C GLN A 77 3.60 -21.16 -1.86
N PRO A 78 4.68 -20.55 -1.34
CA PRO A 78 4.73 -19.11 -1.14
C PRO A 78 4.51 -18.36 -2.46
N SER A 79 3.79 -17.25 -2.40
CA SER A 79 3.64 -16.35 -3.56
C SER A 79 4.96 -15.65 -3.88
N LEU A 80 5.12 -15.23 -5.13
CA LEU A 80 6.22 -14.36 -5.57
C LEU A 80 5.98 -12.88 -5.23
N ASP A 81 4.72 -12.52 -4.96
CA ASP A 81 4.30 -11.18 -4.57
C ASP A 81 3.25 -11.29 -3.44
N PRO A 82 3.57 -10.87 -2.21
CA PRO A 82 2.64 -10.95 -1.08
C PRO A 82 1.59 -9.83 -1.10
N THR A 83 1.61 -8.93 -2.09
CA THR A 83 0.69 -7.79 -2.18
C THR A 83 -0.78 -8.25 -2.09
N PRO A 84 -1.60 -7.65 -1.20
CA PRO A 84 -3.00 -8.02 -1.09
C PRO A 84 -3.74 -7.73 -2.39
N ARG A 85 -4.59 -8.68 -2.81
CA ARG A 85 -5.40 -8.55 -4.04
C ARG A 85 -6.60 -7.61 -3.87
N SER A 86 -6.93 -7.25 -2.63
CA SER A 86 -8.01 -6.32 -2.30
C SER A 86 -7.50 -5.25 -1.34
N PHE A 87 -8.17 -4.09 -1.31
CA PHE A 87 -7.82 -2.98 -0.41
C PHE A 87 -8.73 -2.94 0.81
N ALA A 88 -9.14 -4.10 1.36
CA ALA A 88 -10.13 -4.16 2.43
C ALA A 88 -9.70 -3.39 3.69
N VAL A 89 -8.47 -3.58 4.13
CA VAL A 89 -7.93 -2.90 5.32
C VAL A 89 -7.72 -1.40 5.06
N ALA A 90 -7.22 -1.05 3.87
CA ALA A 90 -7.10 0.36 3.49
C ALA A 90 -8.48 1.05 3.41
N LYS A 91 -9.51 0.38 2.86
CA LYS A 91 -10.90 0.87 2.84
C LYS A 91 -11.46 1.05 4.25
N LEU A 92 -11.17 0.12 5.16
CA LEU A 92 -11.55 0.24 6.56
C LEU A 92 -10.90 1.48 7.20
N ALA A 93 -9.61 1.70 6.93
CA ALA A 93 -8.86 2.86 7.40
C ALA A 93 -9.39 4.20 6.85
N MET A 94 -10.08 4.20 5.70
CA MET A 94 -10.72 5.39 5.14
C MET A 94 -12.22 5.47 5.45
N GLY A 95 -12.73 4.58 6.31
CA GLY A 95 -14.14 4.47 6.64
C GLY A 95 -14.57 5.43 7.76
N ARG A 96 -15.48 4.94 8.61
CA ARG A 96 -16.10 5.72 9.69
C ARG A 96 -15.10 6.22 10.75
N TYR A 97 -14.05 5.46 10.99
CA TYR A 97 -12.99 5.77 11.95
C TYR A 97 -11.67 5.90 11.18
N PRO A 98 -11.40 7.08 10.58
CA PRO A 98 -10.29 7.21 9.67
C PRO A 98 -8.95 7.10 10.40
N GLY A 99 -8.00 6.40 9.79
CA GLY A 99 -6.65 6.20 10.31
C GLY A 99 -5.65 5.98 9.19
N ILE A 100 -4.40 5.72 9.57
CA ILE A 100 -3.32 5.46 8.63
C ILE A 100 -3.29 3.97 8.31
N TYR A 101 -3.39 3.61 7.04
CA TYR A 101 -3.14 2.24 6.60
C TYR A 101 -1.65 2.02 6.40
N LEU A 102 -1.13 0.91 6.92
CA LEU A 102 0.23 0.42 6.68
C LEU A 102 0.16 -0.95 6.02
N ALA A 103 0.75 -1.08 4.84
CA ALA A 103 1.07 -2.38 4.28
C ALA A 103 2.17 -3.05 5.13
N ARG A 104 2.34 -4.36 4.99
CA ARG A 104 3.50 -5.06 5.57
C ARG A 104 4.70 -5.01 4.61
N PRO A 105 5.92 -5.31 5.09
CA PRO A 105 7.07 -5.43 4.20
C PRO A 105 6.79 -6.25 2.94
N CYS A 106 7.39 -5.83 1.82
CA CYS A 106 7.28 -6.49 0.52
C CYS A 106 5.89 -6.45 -0.13
N GLN A 107 4.87 -5.89 0.51
CA GLN A 107 3.58 -5.60 -0.11
C GLN A 107 3.64 -4.24 -0.82
N PHE A 108 3.22 -4.21 -2.08
CA PHE A 108 3.26 -3.07 -3.02
C PHE A 108 4.65 -2.57 -3.40
N ILE A 109 5.64 -2.65 -2.51
CA ILE A 109 7.01 -2.20 -2.71
C ILE A 109 7.97 -3.33 -2.35
N MET A 110 8.79 -3.71 -3.32
CA MET A 110 9.87 -4.67 -3.12
C MET A 110 11.18 -3.95 -2.76
N SER A 111 12.01 -4.61 -1.96
CA SER A 111 13.39 -4.22 -1.68
C SER A 111 14.32 -5.43 -1.85
N PRO A 112 15.65 -5.24 -1.85
CA PRO A 112 16.59 -6.37 -1.88
C PRO A 112 16.45 -7.36 -0.70
N ALA A 113 15.89 -6.91 0.43
CA ALA A 113 15.63 -7.77 1.59
C ALA A 113 14.38 -8.67 1.39
N CYS A 114 13.55 -8.41 0.37
CA CYS A 114 12.34 -9.16 0.11
C CYS A 114 12.62 -10.56 -0.43
N ASN A 115 12.13 -11.55 0.30
CA ASN A 115 12.15 -12.96 -0.06
C ASN A 115 10.97 -13.66 0.64
N SER A 116 10.62 -14.87 0.18
CA SER A 116 9.43 -15.59 0.68
C SER A 116 9.37 -15.71 2.20
N ALA A 117 10.51 -15.94 2.86
CA ALA A 117 10.54 -16.04 4.32
C ALA A 117 10.07 -14.75 5.00
N ALA A 118 10.35 -13.56 4.43
CA ALA A 118 9.95 -12.27 5.00
C ALA A 118 8.42 -12.10 5.11
N TRP A 119 7.62 -12.83 4.33
CA TRP A 119 6.15 -12.83 4.42
C TRP A 119 5.54 -14.18 4.81
N THR A 120 6.34 -15.23 4.97
CA THR A 120 5.91 -16.53 5.53
C THR A 120 6.45 -16.76 6.94
N ASP A 121 7.55 -17.48 7.09
CA ASP A 121 7.99 -18.04 8.39
C ASP A 121 8.78 -17.01 9.21
N ALA A 122 9.44 -16.06 8.56
CA ALA A 122 10.18 -14.96 9.18
C ALA A 122 9.36 -13.65 9.21
N ARG A 123 8.04 -13.73 9.02
CA ARG A 123 7.14 -12.56 8.92
C ARG A 123 6.98 -11.74 10.21
N PHE A 124 7.53 -12.24 11.32
CA PHE A 124 7.63 -11.58 12.61
C PHE A 124 9.08 -11.57 13.14
N SER A 125 10.05 -11.77 12.26
CA SER A 125 11.47 -11.65 12.60
C SER A 125 11.79 -10.22 13.05
N PRO A 126 12.87 -10.03 13.83
CA PRO A 126 13.26 -8.70 14.31
C PRO A 126 13.31 -7.64 13.20
N PRO A 127 13.92 -7.87 12.02
CA PRO A 127 14.01 -6.82 11.01
C PRO A 127 12.65 -6.40 10.42
N VAL A 128 11.70 -7.34 10.31
CA VAL A 128 10.32 -7.05 9.85
C VAL A 128 9.58 -6.21 10.89
N VAL A 129 9.67 -6.57 12.17
CA VAL A 129 9.01 -5.85 13.26
C VAL A 129 9.63 -4.47 13.46
N GLU A 130 10.95 -4.37 13.41
CA GLU A 130 11.70 -3.11 13.51
C GLU A 130 11.32 -2.13 12.39
N ALA A 131 11.19 -2.60 11.14
CA ALA A 131 10.72 -1.75 10.05
C ALA A 131 9.31 -1.19 10.30
N MET A 132 8.38 -2.03 10.77
CA MET A 132 7.01 -1.59 11.08
C MET A 132 6.98 -0.58 12.25
N ASN A 133 7.76 -0.84 13.31
CA ASN A 133 7.88 0.07 14.45
C ASN A 133 8.47 1.41 14.02
N ALA A 134 9.54 1.40 13.21
CA ALA A 134 10.17 2.62 12.71
C ALA A 134 9.20 3.50 11.91
N VAL A 135 8.30 2.89 11.14
CA VAL A 135 7.27 3.63 10.40
C VAL A 135 6.24 4.26 11.33
N VAL A 136 5.78 3.51 12.33
CA VAL A 136 4.86 4.04 13.36
C VAL A 136 5.51 5.21 14.10
N GLU A 137 6.75 5.07 14.54
CA GLU A 137 7.51 6.13 15.24
C GLU A 137 7.66 7.38 14.38
N GLN A 138 8.06 7.24 13.11
CA GLN A 138 8.18 8.37 12.17
C GLN A 138 6.85 9.12 12.00
N LEU A 139 5.73 8.39 11.93
CA LEU A 139 4.41 9.00 11.78
C LEU A 139 3.89 9.62 13.08
N VAL A 140 4.14 8.99 14.23
CA VAL A 140 3.86 9.55 15.56
C VAL A 140 4.57 10.88 15.73
N GLN A 141 5.85 10.96 15.38
CA GLN A 141 6.62 12.20 15.42
C GLN A 141 6.06 13.24 14.44
N ARG A 142 5.81 12.85 13.18
CA ARG A 142 5.27 13.75 12.15
C ARG A 142 3.94 14.39 12.53
N TYR A 143 3.07 13.67 13.21
CA TYR A 143 1.73 14.14 13.61
C TYR A 143 1.63 14.50 15.10
N SER A 144 2.77 14.58 15.81
CA SER A 144 2.84 14.99 17.22
C SER A 144 1.91 14.19 18.15
N ALA A 145 1.79 12.89 17.90
CA ALA A 145 0.92 12.03 18.68
C ALA A 145 1.58 11.57 19.98
N THR A 146 0.78 11.42 21.03
CA THR A 146 1.24 10.96 22.34
C THR A 146 0.73 9.55 22.66
N SER A 147 -0.17 9.03 21.84
CA SER A 147 -0.70 7.67 21.94
C SER A 147 -0.99 7.09 20.57
N VAL A 148 -0.96 5.77 20.49
CA VAL A 148 -1.27 5.01 19.27
C VAL A 148 -2.36 3.99 19.54
N GLU A 149 -3.17 3.72 18.53
CA GLU A 149 -4.05 2.57 18.45
C GLU A 149 -3.63 1.72 17.25
N LEU A 150 -3.43 0.43 17.47
CA LEU A 150 -3.04 -0.51 16.42
C LEU A 150 -4.19 -1.47 16.16
N ILE A 151 -4.68 -1.50 14.92
CA ILE A 151 -5.71 -2.41 14.45
C ILE A 151 -5.05 -3.32 13.42
N GLY A 152 -4.72 -4.54 13.84
CA GLY A 152 -4.14 -5.56 12.96
C GLY A 152 -5.23 -6.39 12.28
N TYR A 153 -5.14 -6.54 10.97
CA TYR A 153 -5.99 -7.47 10.24
C TYR A 153 -5.32 -8.85 10.17
N SER A 154 -5.95 -9.87 10.75
CA SER A 154 -5.46 -11.24 10.61
C SER A 154 -5.65 -11.70 9.17
N GLY A 155 -4.56 -12.07 8.50
CA GLY A 155 -4.56 -12.56 7.12
C GLY A 155 -5.25 -13.92 7.01
N GLY A 156 -6.58 -13.93 6.93
CA GLY A 156 -7.34 -15.13 6.61
C GLY A 156 -7.46 -15.32 5.11
N GLN A 157 -6.45 -15.91 4.46
CA GLN A 157 -6.64 -16.53 3.13
C GLN A 157 -6.17 -17.98 3.16
N ARG A 158 -6.94 -18.83 3.86
CA ARG A 158 -7.15 -20.21 3.43
C ARG A 158 -8.55 -20.30 2.82
N SER A 159 -8.73 -19.73 1.63
CA SER A 159 -9.91 -19.98 0.81
C SER A 159 -9.56 -21.12 -0.15
N HIS A 160 -10.01 -22.32 0.20
CA HIS A 160 -10.23 -23.39 -0.77
C HIS A 160 -11.72 -23.36 -1.14
N CYS A 161 -12.00 -23.39 -2.44
CA CYS A 161 -13.22 -24.01 -2.94
C CYS A 161 -13.04 -25.53 -2.91
#